data_AF-A0A401Z760-F1
#
_entry.id   AF-A0A401Z760-F1
#
_cell.length_a   1.000
_cell.length_b   1.000
_cell.length_c   1.000
_cell.angle_alpha   90.00
_cell.angle_beta   90.00
_cell.angle_gamma   90.00
#
_symmetry.space_group_name_H-M   'P 1'
#
loop_
_entity.id
_entity.type
_entity.pdbx_description
1 polymer ?
#
loop_
_entity_poly.entity_id
_entity_poly.type
_entity_poly.pdbx_seq_one_letter_code
_entity_poly.pdbx_strand_id
1 'polypeptide(L)'
;MTIAPRQKRTSGERARSEGSRNRRLALYNQVVELSKQGGTIQGIARQLQISRQTVRKFVQASTFPEFQRVPRTKSAIDPYRPYLQERWEAGCRTIDQLWKDVQERGFTGSWMMVYRWVQLQQDERAEAADQTQQNTQTRTNKLAPRHLAWLFLHNPEHLEKQEREALALLRKVPSIETAYGLVQQFVVMLTVHNAKPLDTWLWDCQLSGISDLVTFAQGLEKEGSALHAAFTLPYSNGPVEGKINKLKYIKRSMYGRGGFPLLRQKVLKAG
;
A
#
# COMPACT_ATOMS: atom_id res chain seq x y z
N MET A 1 43.96 9.44 2.61
CA MET A 1 42.61 10.04 2.55
C MET A 1 41.62 8.95 2.18
N THR A 2 40.90 8.41 3.17
CA THR A 2 39.88 7.39 3.01
C THR A 2 38.68 8.02 2.28
N ILE A 3 38.46 7.64 1.02
CA ILE A 3 37.31 8.15 0.24
C ILE A 3 36.06 7.55 0.88
N ALA A 4 35.31 8.37 1.62
CA ALA A 4 34.04 7.95 2.20
C ALA A 4 33.11 7.46 1.07
N PRO A 5 32.53 6.26 1.16
CA PRO A 5 31.68 5.73 0.10
C PRO A 5 30.50 6.66 -0.17
N ARG A 6 30.02 6.67 -1.43
CA ARG A 6 28.92 7.52 -1.88
C ARG A 6 27.71 7.44 -0.94
N GLN A 7 27.03 8.57 -0.75
CA GLN A 7 25.73 8.61 -0.09
C GLN A 7 24.76 7.69 -0.85
N LYS A 8 24.31 6.63 -0.16
CA LYS A 8 23.36 5.67 -0.72
C LYS A 8 22.06 6.39 -1.12
N ARG A 9 21.33 5.81 -2.06
CA ARG A 9 19.97 6.25 -2.36
C ARG A 9 19.09 6.00 -1.16
N THR A 10 18.19 6.95 -0.89
CA THR A 10 17.10 6.75 0.07
C THR A 10 16.18 5.63 -0.41
N SER A 11 15.44 5.02 0.51
CA SER A 11 14.50 3.94 0.23
C SER A 11 13.52 4.32 -0.90
N GLY A 12 12.92 5.51 -0.84
CA GLY A 12 12.03 6.01 -1.89
C GLY A 12 12.69 6.23 -3.26
N GLU A 13 13.99 6.46 -3.32
CA GLU A 13 14.74 6.52 -4.59
C GLU A 13 15.10 5.14 -5.13
N ARG A 14 15.36 4.17 -4.25
CA ARG A 14 15.55 2.77 -4.63
C ARG A 14 14.25 2.21 -5.23
N ALA A 15 13.12 2.37 -4.53
CA ALA A 15 11.80 1.93 -4.98
C ALA A 15 11.39 2.54 -6.34
N ARG A 16 11.57 3.86 -6.53
CA ARG A 16 11.30 4.52 -7.82
C ARG A 16 12.19 3.99 -8.94
N SER A 17 13.46 3.72 -8.63
CA SER A 17 14.40 3.19 -9.60
C SER A 17 14.09 1.75 -9.98
N GLU A 18 13.65 0.92 -9.04
CA GLU A 18 13.22 -0.46 -9.26
C GLU A 18 11.94 -0.49 -10.09
N GLY A 19 10.95 0.34 -9.77
CA GLY A 19 9.73 0.46 -10.56
C GLY A 19 10.01 0.87 -12.02
N SER A 20 10.93 1.81 -12.24
CA SER A 20 11.37 2.17 -13.59
C SER A 20 12.10 1.02 -14.31
N ARG A 21 12.96 0.27 -13.60
CA ARG A 21 13.64 -0.92 -14.15
C ARG A 21 12.63 -2.01 -14.52
N ASN A 22 11.68 -2.30 -13.65
CA ASN A 22 10.67 -3.34 -13.86
C ASN A 22 9.78 -3.04 -15.06
N ARG A 23 9.38 -1.77 -15.26
CA ARG A 23 8.66 -1.36 -16.47
C ARG A 23 9.47 -1.59 -17.75
N ARG A 24 10.77 -1.26 -17.74
CA ARG A 24 11.65 -1.51 -18.90
C ARG A 24 11.88 -2.99 -19.15
N LEU A 25 12.01 -3.80 -18.09
CA LEU A 25 12.13 -5.25 -18.19
C LEU A 25 10.87 -5.89 -18.77
N ALA A 26 9.69 -5.47 -18.31
CA ALA A 26 8.42 -5.92 -18.85
C ALA A 26 8.29 -5.58 -20.34
N LEU A 27 8.65 -4.34 -20.72
CA LEU A 27 8.66 -3.91 -22.12
C LEU A 27 9.64 -4.74 -22.98
N TYR A 28 10.83 -5.03 -22.45
CA TYR A 28 11.81 -5.90 -23.12
C TYR A 28 11.24 -7.30 -23.35
N ASN A 29 10.63 -7.91 -22.32
CA ASN A 29 10.03 -9.24 -22.43
C ASN A 29 8.90 -9.27 -23.49
N GLN A 30 8.06 -8.22 -23.53
CA GLN A 30 7.01 -8.10 -24.54
C GLN A 30 7.57 -8.00 -25.96
N VAL A 31 8.64 -7.23 -26.17
CA VAL A 31 9.30 -7.14 -27.49
C VAL A 31 9.91 -8.47 -27.90
N VAL A 32 10.59 -9.16 -26.99
CA VAL A 32 11.18 -10.48 -27.26
C VAL A 32 10.11 -11.49 -27.63
N GLU A 33 8.98 -11.50 -26.90
CA GLU A 33 7.87 -12.42 -27.15
C GLU A 33 7.24 -12.19 -28.53
N LEU A 34 6.89 -10.93 -28.85
CA LEU A 34 6.32 -10.60 -30.17
C LEU A 34 7.29 -10.87 -31.32
N SER A 35 8.59 -10.74 -31.08
CA SER A 35 9.62 -11.08 -32.08
C SER A 35 9.71 -12.58 -32.30
N LYS A 36 9.59 -13.41 -31.25
CA LYS A 36 9.57 -14.88 -31.37
C LYS A 36 8.35 -15.38 -32.13
N GLN A 37 7.23 -14.67 -32.04
CA GLN A 37 6.01 -14.93 -32.79
C GLN A 37 6.08 -14.49 -34.27
N GLY A 38 7.25 -14.05 -34.75
CA GLY A 38 7.44 -13.62 -36.15
C GLY A 38 7.03 -12.18 -36.45
N GLY A 39 6.76 -11.37 -35.43
CA GLY A 39 6.40 -9.97 -35.59
C GLY A 39 7.51 -9.13 -36.23
N THR A 40 7.17 -8.27 -37.19
CA THR A 40 8.14 -7.35 -37.79
C THR A 40 8.49 -6.20 -36.83
N ILE A 41 9.70 -5.66 -36.91
CA ILE A 41 10.15 -4.52 -36.09
C ILE A 41 9.16 -3.34 -36.17
N GLN A 42 8.62 -3.06 -37.36
CA GLN A 42 7.64 -1.98 -37.54
C GLN A 42 6.29 -2.30 -36.89
N GLY A 43 5.81 -3.53 -36.99
CA GLY A 43 4.57 -3.98 -36.37
C GLY A 43 4.64 -3.89 -34.84
N ILE A 44 5.71 -4.41 -34.25
CA ILE A 44 5.95 -4.36 -32.81
C ILE A 44 6.05 -2.91 -32.31
N ALA A 45 6.78 -2.05 -33.02
CA ALA A 45 6.91 -0.63 -32.69
C ALA A 45 5.55 0.09 -32.65
N ARG A 46 4.67 -0.20 -33.64
CA ARG A 46 3.33 0.37 -33.72
C ARG A 46 2.43 -0.15 -32.60
N GLN A 47 2.46 -1.46 -32.34
CA GLN A 47 1.63 -2.11 -31.32
C GLN A 47 1.98 -1.63 -29.90
N LEU A 48 3.28 -1.54 -29.57
CA LEU A 48 3.75 -1.16 -28.24
C LEU A 48 3.99 0.36 -28.09
N GLN A 49 3.73 1.15 -29.14
CA GLN A 49 3.97 2.61 -29.19
C GLN A 49 5.39 3.02 -28.77
N ILE A 50 6.40 2.30 -29.26
CA ILE A 50 7.82 2.57 -28.99
C ILE A 50 8.61 2.77 -30.27
N SER A 51 9.80 3.39 -30.17
CA SER A 51 10.63 3.64 -31.34
C SER A 51 11.16 2.33 -31.96
N ARG A 52 11.27 2.32 -33.29
CA ARG A 52 11.86 1.20 -34.05
C ARG A 52 13.29 0.88 -33.61
N GLN A 53 14.05 1.88 -33.16
CA GLN A 53 15.40 1.69 -32.61
C GLN A 53 15.39 0.95 -31.28
N THR A 54 14.41 1.22 -30.39
CA THR A 54 14.27 0.48 -29.14
C THR A 54 13.91 -0.98 -29.39
N VAL A 55 12.97 -1.24 -30.31
CA VAL A 55 12.62 -2.61 -30.71
C VAL A 55 13.85 -3.34 -31.27
N ARG A 56 14.56 -2.73 -32.22
CA ARG A 56 15.79 -3.31 -32.80
C ARG A 56 16.83 -3.60 -31.72
N LYS A 57 17.06 -2.67 -30.79
CA LYS A 57 18.00 -2.84 -29.68
C LYS A 57 17.60 -4.02 -28.78
N PHE A 58 16.33 -4.18 -28.47
CA PHE A 58 15.84 -5.26 -27.61
C PHE A 58 15.89 -6.62 -28.29
N VAL A 59 15.55 -6.70 -29.58
CA VAL A 59 15.63 -7.95 -30.35
C VAL A 59 17.07 -8.41 -30.55
N GLN A 60 18.01 -7.48 -30.73
CA GLN A 60 19.43 -7.81 -30.91
C GLN A 60 20.15 -8.15 -29.59
N ALA A 61 19.59 -7.76 -28.44
CA ALA A 61 20.20 -8.02 -27.16
C ALA A 61 19.86 -9.46 -26.70
N SER A 62 20.87 -10.26 -26.40
CA SER A 62 20.70 -11.61 -25.85
C SER A 62 20.14 -11.62 -24.42
N THR A 63 20.35 -10.51 -23.71
CA THR A 63 19.86 -10.29 -22.33
C THR A 63 19.36 -8.86 -22.19
N PHE A 64 18.55 -8.60 -21.16
CA PHE A 64 18.00 -7.27 -20.91
C PHE A 64 19.12 -6.21 -20.81
N PRO A 65 19.17 -5.20 -21.71
CA PRO A 65 20.23 -4.21 -21.70
C PRO A 65 20.01 -3.23 -20.54
N GLU A 66 20.66 -3.51 -19.41
CA GLU A 66 20.61 -2.65 -18.23
C GLU A 66 21.27 -1.29 -18.52
N PHE A 67 20.77 -0.22 -17.90
CA PHE A 67 21.47 1.06 -17.99
C PHE A 67 22.75 1.00 -17.14
N GLN A 68 23.90 1.01 -17.81
CA GLN A 68 25.19 1.23 -17.13
C GLN A 68 25.18 2.59 -16.45
N ARG A 69 25.35 2.57 -15.12
CA ARG A 69 25.42 3.80 -14.33
C ARG A 69 26.86 4.23 -14.23
N VAL A 70 27.17 5.43 -14.69
CA VAL A 70 28.47 6.06 -14.42
C VAL A 70 28.61 6.25 -12.90
N PRO A 71 29.68 5.74 -12.26
CA PRO A 71 29.91 5.96 -10.84
C PRO A 71 30.16 7.45 -10.58
N ARG A 72 29.31 8.08 -9.77
CA ARG A 72 29.52 9.45 -9.28
C ARG A 72 30.45 9.38 -8.07
N THR A 73 31.60 10.04 -8.15
CA THR A 73 32.72 9.82 -7.23
C THR A 73 32.78 10.79 -6.05
N LYS A 74 32.19 11.99 -6.14
CA LYS A 74 32.21 13.00 -5.05
C LYS A 74 30.90 13.78 -4.98
N SER A 75 30.39 14.02 -3.78
CA SER A 75 29.26 14.90 -3.48
C SER A 75 29.73 16.04 -2.58
N ALA A 76 29.19 17.25 -2.75
CA ALA A 76 29.60 18.42 -1.97
C ALA A 76 29.38 18.26 -0.46
N ILE A 77 28.50 17.36 -0.02
CA ILE A 77 28.22 17.09 1.40
C ILE A 77 29.28 16.19 2.04
N ASP A 78 30.11 15.51 1.25
CA ASP A 78 31.06 14.50 1.73
C ASP A 78 32.04 15.03 2.79
N PRO A 79 32.61 16.25 2.64
CA PRO A 79 33.47 16.84 3.68
C PRO A 79 32.76 17.12 5.01
N TYR A 80 31.44 17.34 4.99
CA TYR A 80 30.65 17.74 6.16
C TYR A 80 30.00 16.54 6.88
N ARG A 81 30.12 15.32 6.33
CA ARG A 81 29.50 14.11 6.91
C ARG A 81 29.98 13.79 8.32
N PRO A 82 31.28 13.87 8.67
CA PRO A 82 31.72 13.57 10.03
C PRO A 82 31.02 14.47 11.07
N TYR A 83 30.89 15.76 10.76
CA TYR A 83 30.20 16.70 11.62
C TYR A 83 28.69 16.45 11.72
N LEU A 84 28.04 16.15 10.59
CA LEU A 84 26.63 15.79 10.58
C LEU A 84 26.37 14.52 11.42
N GLN A 85 27.26 13.54 11.35
CA GLN A 85 27.18 12.31 12.13
C GLN A 85 27.34 12.57 13.64
N GLU A 86 28.32 13.39 14.04
CA GLU A 86 28.51 13.82 15.43
C GLU A 86 27.24 14.47 16.00
N ARG A 87 26.65 15.43 15.27
CA ARG A 87 25.41 16.10 15.68
C ARG A 87 24.22 15.15 15.73
N TRP A 88 24.17 14.17 14.82
CA TRP A 88 23.13 13.15 14.79
C TRP A 88 23.18 12.20 15.98
N GLU A 89 24.40 11.78 16.36
CA GLU A 89 24.68 10.96 17.55
C GLU A 89 24.38 11.73 18.85
N ALA A 90 24.66 13.04 18.87
CA ALA A 90 24.27 13.95 19.95
C ALA A 90 22.74 14.21 20.04
N GLY A 91 21.93 13.60 19.17
CA GLY A 91 20.47 13.67 19.23
C GLY A 91 19.82 14.77 18.39
N CYS A 92 20.58 15.55 17.61
CA CYS A 92 19.99 16.53 16.70
C CYS A 92 19.27 15.82 15.53
N ARG A 93 17.94 15.93 15.47
CA ARG A 93 17.11 15.31 14.41
C ARG A 93 16.43 16.31 13.48
N THR A 94 16.56 17.60 13.78
CA THR A 94 15.97 18.67 12.99
C THR A 94 16.85 18.98 11.77
N ILE A 95 16.30 18.74 10.58
CA ILE A 95 17.03 18.95 9.31
C ILE A 95 17.47 20.41 9.16
N ASP A 96 16.60 21.34 9.51
CA ASP A 96 16.88 22.78 9.39
C ASP A 96 18.01 23.24 10.31
N GLN A 97 18.14 22.62 11.49
CA GLN A 97 19.24 22.89 12.40
C GLN A 97 20.55 22.36 11.83
N LEU A 98 20.57 21.11 11.37
CA LEU A 98 21.74 20.52 10.72
C LEU A 98 22.16 21.29 9.47
N TRP A 99 21.21 21.79 8.69
CA TRP A 99 21.45 22.63 7.52
C TRP A 99 22.11 23.96 7.89
N LYS A 100 21.58 24.68 8.89
CA LYS A 100 22.19 25.93 9.38
C LYS A 100 23.60 25.68 9.89
N ASP A 101 23.79 24.62 10.67
CA ASP A 101 25.10 24.30 11.26
C ASP A 101 26.17 24.02 10.18
N VAL A 102 25.82 23.35 9.07
CA VAL A 102 26.78 23.14 7.97
C VAL A 102 26.95 24.38 7.10
N GLN A 103 25.90 25.21 6.95
CA GLN A 103 25.97 26.46 6.20
C GLN A 103 26.93 27.45 6.89
N GLU A 104 26.88 27.57 8.22
CA GLU A 104 27.82 28.37 9.02
C GLU A 104 29.28 27.89 8.90
N ARG A 105 29.47 26.60 8.61
CA ARG A 105 30.79 25.99 8.38
C ARG A 105 31.26 26.08 6.92
N GLY A 106 30.54 26.81 6.07
CA GLY A 106 30.92 27.06 4.67
C GLY A 106 30.32 26.08 3.66
N PHE A 107 29.28 25.33 4.01
CA PHE A 107 28.62 24.46 3.05
C PHE A 107 27.86 25.25 1.98
N THR A 108 28.26 25.08 0.72
CA THR A 108 27.68 25.74 -0.46
C THR A 108 26.69 24.86 -1.24
N GLY A 109 26.38 23.65 -0.73
CA GLY A 109 25.44 22.74 -1.37
C GLY A 109 23.98 23.13 -1.15
N SER A 110 23.05 22.28 -1.57
CA SER A 110 21.61 22.52 -1.37
C SER A 110 21.13 21.94 -0.04
N TRP A 111 20.12 22.56 0.58
CA TRP A 111 19.35 21.99 1.70
C TRP A 111 18.92 20.54 1.44
N MET A 112 18.56 20.22 0.19
CA MET A 112 18.14 18.87 -0.20
C MET A 112 19.23 17.82 0.02
N MET A 113 20.51 18.21 0.03
CA MET A 113 21.63 17.30 0.29
C MET A 113 21.65 16.88 1.76
N VAL A 114 21.42 17.83 2.68
CA VAL A 114 21.32 17.57 4.13
C VAL A 114 20.04 16.79 4.43
N TYR A 115 18.91 17.19 3.85
CA TYR A 115 17.66 16.42 3.92
C TYR A 115 17.86 14.96 3.52
N ARG A 116 18.49 14.72 2.36
CA ARG A 116 18.76 13.37 1.87
C ARG A 116 19.73 12.61 2.77
N TRP A 117 20.67 13.30 3.41
CA TRP A 117 21.61 12.67 4.34
C TRP A 117 20.88 12.21 5.60
N VAL A 118 20.01 13.06 6.16
CA VAL A 118 19.16 12.71 7.30
C VAL A 118 18.22 11.55 6.97
N GLN A 119 17.56 11.57 5.82
CA GLN A 119 16.71 10.47 5.36
C GLN A 119 17.49 9.15 5.27
N LEU A 120 18.74 9.20 4.82
CA LEU A 120 19.56 8.00 4.75
C LEU A 120 19.92 7.46 6.15
N GLN A 121 20.20 8.33 7.13
CA GLN A 121 20.42 7.90 8.50
C GLN A 121 19.18 7.25 9.14
N GLN A 122 17.99 7.77 8.79
CA GLN A 122 16.72 7.17 9.21
C GLN A 122 16.50 5.81 8.55
N ASP A 123 16.73 5.72 7.23
CA ASP A 123 16.64 4.46 6.47
C ASP A 123 17.61 3.41 7.04
N GLU A 124 18.87 3.76 7.31
CA GLU A 124 19.88 2.83 7.85
C GLU A 124 19.53 2.38 9.27
N ARG A 125 18.95 3.26 10.10
CA ARG A 125 18.46 2.88 11.43
C ARG A 125 17.22 1.98 11.33
N ALA A 126 16.33 2.23 10.37
CA ALA A 126 15.18 1.37 10.12
C ALA A 126 15.64 0.00 9.62
N GLU A 127 16.57 -0.04 8.64
CA GLU A 127 17.18 -1.27 8.13
C GLU A 127 17.96 -2.03 9.20
N ALA A 128 18.67 -1.35 10.11
CA ALA A 128 19.36 -1.99 11.24
C ALA A 128 18.37 -2.53 12.29
N ALA A 129 17.28 -1.82 12.56
CA ALA A 129 16.18 -2.33 13.38
C ALA A 129 15.51 -3.56 12.73
N ASP A 130 15.32 -3.52 11.41
CA ASP A 130 14.75 -4.61 10.62
C ASP A 130 15.70 -5.83 10.56
N GLN A 131 17.02 -5.63 10.43
CA GLN A 131 18.02 -6.70 10.42
C GLN A 131 18.17 -7.37 11.81
N THR A 132 18.07 -6.60 12.88
CA THR A 132 18.05 -7.14 14.26
C THR A 132 16.75 -7.92 14.51
N GLN A 133 15.64 -7.53 13.88
CA GLN A 133 14.38 -8.27 13.91
C GLN A 133 14.37 -9.51 12.99
N GLN A 134 15.06 -9.47 11.85
CA GLN A 134 15.13 -10.58 10.89
C GLN A 134 15.90 -11.81 11.42
N ASN A 135 16.86 -11.64 12.33
CA ASN A 135 17.60 -12.77 12.90
C ASN A 135 16.88 -13.47 14.07
N THR A 136 15.71 -12.96 14.50
CA THR A 136 14.95 -13.53 15.64
C THR A 136 13.48 -13.81 15.34
N GLN A 137 12.97 -13.45 14.15
CA GLN A 137 11.56 -13.66 13.82
C GLN A 137 11.40 -14.30 12.44
N THR A 138 11.07 -15.60 12.49
CA THR A 138 9.99 -16.15 11.66
C THR A 138 8.94 -15.05 11.46
N ARG A 139 8.62 -14.71 10.21
CA ARG A 139 7.60 -13.72 9.89
C ARG A 139 6.25 -14.18 10.44
N THR A 140 5.97 -13.90 11.71
CA THR A 140 4.61 -13.65 12.14
C THR A 140 4.28 -12.29 11.54
N ASN A 141 3.75 -12.30 10.31
CA ASN A 141 2.92 -11.20 9.83
C ASN A 141 1.94 -10.92 10.97
N LYS A 142 2.17 -9.88 11.76
CA LYS A 142 1.17 -9.42 12.73
C LYS A 142 0.03 -8.90 11.87
N LEU A 143 -0.92 -9.76 11.55
CA LEU A 143 -2.11 -9.39 10.83
C LEU A 143 -2.75 -8.24 11.59
N ALA A 144 -2.91 -7.10 10.92
CA ALA A 144 -3.48 -5.93 11.55
C ALA A 144 -4.89 -6.27 12.07
N PRO A 145 -5.35 -5.68 13.19
CA PRO A 145 -6.68 -5.99 13.74
C PRO A 145 -7.82 -5.88 12.71
N ARG A 146 -7.72 -4.91 11.79
CA ARG A 146 -8.67 -4.76 10.67
C ARG A 146 -8.65 -5.93 9.68
N HIS A 147 -7.47 -6.47 9.40
CA HIS A 147 -7.34 -7.63 8.53
C HIS A 147 -7.95 -8.86 9.21
N LEU A 148 -7.73 -9.04 10.52
CA LEU A 148 -8.35 -10.12 11.28
C LEU A 148 -9.88 -10.01 11.29
N ALA A 149 -10.43 -8.83 11.51
CA ALA A 149 -11.88 -8.61 11.41
C ALA A 149 -12.41 -8.90 9.99
N TRP A 150 -11.63 -8.61 8.95
CA TRP A 150 -12.01 -8.91 7.57
C TRP A 150 -12.08 -10.41 7.28
N LEU A 151 -11.20 -11.22 7.89
CA LEU A 151 -11.27 -12.69 7.81
C LEU A 151 -12.60 -13.25 8.35
N PHE A 152 -13.24 -12.56 9.30
CA PHE A 152 -14.50 -12.99 9.90
C PHE A 152 -15.69 -12.71 8.99
N LEU A 153 -15.57 -11.75 8.07
CA LEU A 153 -16.61 -11.38 7.13
C LEU A 153 -16.52 -12.15 5.81
N HIS A 154 -15.37 -12.75 5.51
CA HIS A 154 -15.14 -13.42 4.24
C HIS A 154 -15.67 -14.86 4.25
N ASN A 155 -16.08 -15.37 3.07
CA ASN A 155 -16.41 -16.77 2.92
C ASN A 155 -15.12 -17.61 3.09
N PRO A 156 -15.09 -18.59 4.02
CA PRO A 156 -13.90 -19.38 4.31
C PRO A 156 -13.37 -20.18 3.11
N GLU A 157 -14.19 -20.47 2.10
CA GLU A 157 -13.77 -21.21 0.91
C GLU A 157 -12.84 -20.39 -0.01
N HIS A 158 -12.90 -19.06 0.08
CA HIS A 158 -12.11 -18.14 -0.74
C HIS A 158 -10.85 -17.62 -0.04
N LEU A 159 -10.55 -18.08 1.17
CA LEU A 159 -9.39 -17.66 1.95
C LEU A 159 -8.09 -18.33 1.43
N GLU A 160 -7.01 -17.55 1.40
CA GLU A 160 -5.68 -18.08 1.11
C GLU A 160 -5.22 -19.05 2.20
N LYS A 161 -4.22 -19.89 1.90
CA LYS A 161 -3.73 -20.92 2.83
C LYS A 161 -3.26 -20.30 4.16
N GLN A 162 -2.53 -19.19 4.10
CA GLN A 162 -2.02 -18.49 5.29
C GLN A 162 -3.14 -17.86 6.12
N GLU A 163 -4.17 -17.32 5.48
CA GLU A 163 -5.33 -16.74 6.14
C GLU A 163 -6.16 -17.81 6.87
N ARG A 164 -6.33 -18.98 6.25
CA ARG A 164 -6.99 -20.14 6.87
C ARG A 164 -6.25 -20.63 8.10
N GLU A 165 -4.93 -20.74 8.03
CA GLU A 165 -4.10 -21.12 9.17
C GLU A 165 -4.20 -20.10 10.31
N ALA A 166 -4.16 -18.80 10.01
CA ALA A 166 -4.34 -17.74 11.00
C ALA A 166 -5.73 -17.76 11.64
N LEU A 167 -6.79 -17.93 10.84
CA LEU A 167 -8.16 -18.06 11.32
C LEU A 167 -8.33 -19.28 12.22
N ALA A 168 -7.76 -20.43 11.84
CA ALA A 168 -7.80 -21.65 12.64
C ALA A 168 -7.11 -21.50 14.00
N LEU A 169 -6.06 -20.68 14.09
CA LEU A 169 -5.42 -20.35 15.37
C LEU A 169 -6.29 -19.45 16.25
N LEU A 170 -6.93 -18.42 15.67
CA LEU A 170 -7.81 -17.49 16.39
C LEU A 170 -9.03 -18.20 16.96
N ARG A 171 -9.63 -19.10 16.18
CA ARG A 171 -10.80 -19.91 16.53
C ARG A 171 -10.57 -20.89 17.69
N LYS A 172 -9.34 -21.07 18.15
CA LYS A 172 -9.05 -21.86 19.38
C LYS A 172 -9.51 -21.17 20.65
N VAL A 173 -9.72 -19.85 20.63
CA VAL A 173 -10.21 -19.09 21.78
C VAL A 173 -11.74 -19.13 21.78
N PRO A 174 -12.41 -19.62 22.85
CA PRO A 174 -13.87 -19.84 22.85
C PRO A 174 -14.70 -18.60 22.50
N SER A 175 -14.38 -17.44 23.06
CA SER A 175 -15.10 -16.19 22.77
C SER A 175 -14.96 -15.77 21.30
N ILE A 176 -13.81 -16.05 20.69
CA ILE A 176 -13.55 -15.74 19.28
C ILE A 176 -14.31 -16.70 18.37
N GLU A 177 -14.41 -17.98 18.73
CA GLU A 177 -15.22 -18.96 17.99
C GLU A 177 -16.69 -18.58 17.99
N THR A 178 -17.24 -18.20 19.15
CA THR A 178 -18.62 -17.71 19.26
C THR A 178 -18.83 -16.47 18.37
N ALA A 179 -17.92 -15.49 18.44
CA ALA A 179 -17.99 -14.30 17.60
C ALA A 179 -17.93 -14.64 16.10
N TYR A 180 -17.02 -15.52 15.70
CA TYR A 180 -16.87 -15.95 14.31
C TYR A 180 -18.15 -16.61 13.79
N GLY A 181 -18.75 -17.52 14.57
CA GLY A 181 -20.01 -18.17 14.22
C GLY A 181 -21.14 -17.17 13.99
N LEU A 182 -21.34 -16.23 14.92
CA LEU A 182 -22.38 -15.20 14.83
C LEU A 182 -22.17 -14.27 13.63
N VAL A 183 -20.93 -13.84 13.36
CA VAL A 183 -20.63 -13.00 12.19
C VAL A 183 -20.89 -13.74 10.89
N GLN A 184 -20.47 -15.00 10.78
CA GLN A 184 -20.70 -15.81 9.56
C GLN A 184 -22.19 -16.07 9.31
N GLN A 185 -22.96 -16.38 10.36
CA GLN A 185 -24.42 -16.50 10.25
C GLN A 185 -25.05 -15.21 9.72
N PHE A 186 -24.63 -14.05 10.24
CA PHE A 186 -25.12 -12.75 9.78
C PHE A 186 -24.78 -12.46 8.31
N VAL A 187 -23.54 -12.74 7.90
CA VAL A 187 -23.10 -12.60 6.50
C VAL A 187 -23.93 -13.48 5.57
N VAL A 188 -24.19 -14.73 5.96
CA VAL A 188 -25.03 -15.65 5.18
C VAL A 188 -26.47 -15.13 5.08
N MET A 189 -27.06 -14.68 6.19
CA MET A 189 -28.41 -14.09 6.18
C MET A 189 -28.50 -12.90 5.23
N LEU A 190 -27.48 -12.04 5.20
CA LEU A 190 -27.43 -10.87 4.33
C LEU A 190 -27.25 -11.27 2.86
N THR A 191 -26.38 -12.24 2.59
CA THR A 191 -26.09 -12.70 1.23
C THR A 191 -27.28 -13.40 0.60
N VAL A 192 -28.03 -14.17 1.39
CA VAL A 192 -29.20 -14.93 0.93
C VAL A 192 -30.50 -14.10 1.02
N HIS A 193 -30.44 -12.88 1.56
CA HIS A 193 -31.62 -12.03 1.77
C HIS A 193 -32.73 -12.78 2.55
N ASN A 194 -32.36 -13.37 3.69
CA ASN A 194 -33.27 -14.14 4.52
C ASN A 194 -33.35 -13.58 5.94
N ALA A 195 -34.46 -12.87 6.23
CA ALA A 195 -34.71 -12.28 7.54
C ALA A 195 -35.26 -13.27 8.59
N LYS A 196 -35.66 -14.49 8.21
CA LYS A 196 -36.31 -15.43 9.12
C LYS A 196 -35.50 -15.79 10.37
N PRO A 197 -34.17 -15.98 10.31
CA PRO A 197 -33.39 -16.31 11.50
C PRO A 197 -32.96 -15.09 12.31
N LEU A 198 -33.36 -13.87 11.91
CA LEU A 198 -32.83 -12.62 12.47
C LEU A 198 -33.13 -12.48 13.96
N ASP A 199 -34.36 -12.79 14.38
CA ASP A 199 -34.75 -12.68 15.79
C ASP A 199 -33.99 -13.68 16.67
N THR A 200 -33.83 -14.92 16.19
CA THR A 200 -33.01 -15.94 16.85
C THR A 200 -31.55 -15.51 16.94
N TRP A 201 -31.01 -14.95 15.85
CA TRP A 201 -29.63 -14.47 15.82
C TRP A 201 -29.39 -13.28 16.76
N LEU A 202 -30.36 -12.35 16.88
CA LEU A 202 -30.29 -11.24 17.83
C LEU A 202 -30.27 -11.78 19.27
N TRP A 203 -31.08 -12.79 19.57
CA TRP A 203 -31.10 -13.45 20.87
C TRP A 203 -29.78 -14.17 21.18
N ASP A 204 -29.22 -14.90 20.20
CA ASP A 204 -27.93 -15.56 20.34
C ASP A 204 -26.79 -14.55 20.57
N CYS A 205 -26.85 -13.37 19.93
CA CYS A 205 -25.91 -12.28 20.20
C CYS A 205 -26.01 -11.75 21.63
N GLN A 206 -27.23 -11.65 22.18
CA GLN A 206 -27.45 -11.23 23.57
C GLN A 206 -26.89 -12.26 24.57
N LEU A 207 -26.99 -13.56 24.26
CA LEU A 207 -26.47 -14.64 25.10
C LEU A 207 -24.97 -14.94 24.92
N SER A 208 -24.34 -14.35 23.91
CA SER A 208 -22.93 -14.61 23.56
C SER A 208 -21.92 -14.24 24.66
N GLY A 209 -22.29 -13.40 25.62
CA GLY A 209 -21.39 -12.88 26.66
C GLY A 209 -20.35 -11.87 26.15
N ILE A 210 -20.44 -11.43 24.89
CA ILE A 210 -19.50 -10.50 24.26
C ILE A 210 -20.15 -9.12 24.19
N SER A 211 -19.69 -8.20 25.04
CA SER A 211 -20.29 -6.85 25.20
C SER A 211 -20.48 -6.10 23.89
N ASP A 212 -19.51 -6.19 22.96
CA ASP A 212 -19.59 -5.50 21.67
C ASP A 212 -20.71 -6.06 20.78
N LEU A 213 -20.91 -7.39 20.76
CA LEU A 213 -21.98 -8.04 20.00
C LEU A 213 -23.35 -7.77 20.62
N VAL A 214 -23.43 -7.76 21.95
CA VAL A 214 -24.66 -7.39 22.67
C VAL A 214 -25.07 -5.96 22.33
N THR A 215 -24.13 -5.01 22.41
CA THR A 215 -24.38 -3.59 22.10
C THR A 215 -24.78 -3.41 20.63
N PHE A 216 -24.12 -4.13 19.73
CA PHE A 216 -24.45 -4.13 18.31
C PHE A 216 -25.86 -4.66 18.04
N ALA A 217 -26.23 -5.81 18.61
CA ALA A 217 -27.57 -6.40 18.47
C ALA A 217 -28.67 -5.47 19.00
N GLN A 218 -28.46 -4.85 20.18
CA GLN A 218 -29.41 -3.87 20.73
C GLN A 218 -29.56 -2.63 19.84
N GLY A 219 -28.48 -2.19 19.19
CA GLY A 219 -28.53 -1.10 18.22
C GLY A 219 -29.33 -1.47 16.97
N LEU A 220 -29.13 -2.69 16.47
CA LEU A 220 -29.86 -3.22 15.32
C LEU A 220 -31.35 -3.42 15.59
N GLU A 221 -31.70 -3.89 16.78
CA GLU A 221 -33.09 -4.11 17.20
C GLU A 221 -33.91 -2.80 17.19
N LYS A 222 -33.30 -1.69 17.59
CA LYS A 222 -33.91 -0.34 17.53
C LYS A 222 -34.23 0.10 16.09
N GLU A 223 -33.47 -0.40 15.12
CA GLU A 223 -33.62 -0.11 13.69
C GLU A 223 -34.37 -1.24 12.95
N GLY A 224 -35.14 -2.06 13.66
CA GLY A 224 -35.70 -3.32 13.17
C GLY A 224 -36.42 -3.24 11.82
N SER A 225 -37.19 -2.18 11.54
CA SER A 225 -37.87 -2.02 10.25
C SER A 225 -36.90 -1.82 9.07
N ALA A 226 -35.84 -1.03 9.27
CA ALA A 226 -34.80 -0.82 8.27
C ALA A 226 -33.95 -2.09 8.06
N LEU A 227 -33.73 -2.84 9.14
CA LEU A 227 -33.00 -4.10 9.10
C LEU A 227 -33.77 -5.16 8.33
N HIS A 228 -35.06 -5.37 8.64
CA HIS A 228 -35.93 -6.26 7.86
C HIS A 228 -35.99 -5.86 6.39
N ALA A 229 -36.08 -4.56 6.09
CA ALA A 229 -36.04 -4.06 4.72
C ALA A 229 -34.71 -4.40 4.02
N ALA A 230 -33.57 -4.28 4.71
CA ALA A 230 -32.26 -4.64 4.16
C ALA A 230 -32.15 -6.14 3.80
N PHE A 231 -32.81 -7.02 4.56
CA PHE A 231 -32.83 -8.46 4.28
C PHE A 231 -33.89 -8.89 3.27
N THR A 232 -34.93 -8.08 3.00
CA THR A 232 -36.07 -8.51 2.16
C THR A 232 -36.15 -7.79 0.82
N LEU A 233 -35.67 -6.55 0.75
CA LEU A 233 -35.72 -5.75 -0.46
C LEU A 233 -34.44 -5.89 -1.28
N PRO A 234 -34.53 -5.84 -2.63
CA PRO A 234 -33.35 -5.83 -3.49
C PRO A 234 -32.64 -4.47 -3.53
N TYR A 235 -33.16 -3.47 -2.82
CA TYR A 235 -32.67 -2.09 -2.87
C TYR A 235 -31.60 -1.84 -1.81
N SER A 236 -30.47 -1.31 -2.24
CA SER A 236 -29.42 -0.83 -1.34
C SER A 236 -28.93 0.56 -1.75
N ASN A 237 -28.59 1.38 -0.75
CA ASN A 237 -27.93 2.66 -0.99
C ASN A 237 -26.43 2.52 -1.29
N GLY A 238 -25.86 1.31 -1.18
CA GLY A 238 -24.42 1.06 -1.37
C GLY A 238 -23.85 1.57 -2.70
N PRO A 239 -24.47 1.29 -3.87
CA PRO A 239 -24.04 1.85 -5.12
C PRO A 239 -24.05 3.38 -5.10
N VAL A 240 -25.13 4.00 -4.64
CA VAL A 240 -25.29 5.46 -4.59
C VAL A 240 -24.24 6.09 -3.67
N GLU A 241 -24.06 5.54 -2.47
CA GLU A 241 -23.04 5.96 -1.51
C GLU A 241 -21.62 5.83 -2.07
N GLY A 242 -21.33 4.76 -2.80
CA GLY A 242 -20.04 4.59 -3.48
C GLY A 242 -19.77 5.72 -4.47
N LYS A 243 -20.77 6.13 -5.26
CA LYS A 243 -20.63 7.22 -6.23
C LYS A 243 -20.51 8.56 -5.51
N ILE A 244 -21.27 8.78 -4.44
CA ILE A 244 -21.17 9.97 -3.58
C ILE A 244 -19.77 10.05 -2.95
N ASN A 245 -19.22 8.94 -2.44
CA ASN A 245 -17.90 8.90 -1.83
C ASN A 245 -16.79 9.18 -2.86
N LYS A 246 -16.89 8.63 -4.08
CA LYS A 246 -15.99 8.98 -5.19
C LYS A 246 -16.04 10.48 -5.51
N LEU A 247 -17.25 11.06 -5.56
CA LEU A 247 -17.45 12.49 -5.76
C LEU A 247 -16.83 13.33 -4.62
N LYS A 248 -17.09 12.96 -3.37
CA LYS A 248 -16.50 13.62 -2.18
C LYS A 248 -14.97 13.53 -2.21
N TYR A 249 -14.41 12.39 -2.59
CA TYR A 249 -12.96 12.21 -2.75
C TYR A 249 -12.38 13.15 -3.81
N ILE A 250 -12.97 13.20 -5.00
CA ILE A 250 -12.52 14.10 -6.06
C ILE A 250 -12.60 15.56 -5.61
N LYS A 251 -13.70 15.96 -4.97
CA LYS A 251 -13.86 17.31 -4.41
C LYS A 251 -12.80 17.64 -3.35
N ARG A 252 -12.49 16.71 -2.45
CA ARG A 252 -11.42 16.86 -1.43
C ARG A 252 -10.02 16.93 -2.07
N SER A 253 -9.75 16.16 -3.11
CA SER A 253 -8.49 16.24 -3.88
C SER A 253 -8.26 17.61 -4.53
N MET A 254 -9.32 18.41 -4.65
CA MET A 254 -9.29 19.77 -5.21
C MET A 254 -9.40 20.84 -4.11
N TYR A 255 -9.11 20.47 -2.85
CA TYR A 255 -9.17 21.35 -1.69
C TYR A 255 -10.53 22.05 -1.51
N GLY A 256 -11.62 21.42 -1.98
CA GLY A 256 -12.97 21.99 -1.91
C GLY A 256 -13.25 23.15 -2.88
N ARG A 257 -12.27 23.55 -3.70
CA ARG A 257 -12.36 24.71 -4.61
C ARG A 257 -12.95 24.40 -5.99
N GLY A 258 -13.30 23.13 -6.24
CA GLY A 258 -13.96 22.72 -7.47
C GLY A 258 -15.45 23.01 -7.44
N GLY A 259 -15.89 24.10 -8.06
CA GLY A 259 -17.30 24.33 -8.37
C GLY A 259 -17.87 23.23 -9.28
N PHE A 260 -19.20 23.16 -9.41
CA PHE A 260 -19.89 22.12 -10.19
C PHE A 260 -19.33 21.90 -11.62
N PRO A 261 -19.01 22.95 -12.41
CA PRO A 261 -18.48 22.77 -13.76
C PRO A 261 -17.16 21.99 -13.80
N LEU A 262 -16.25 22.29 -12.87
CA LEU A 262 -14.93 21.64 -12.79
C LEU A 262 -15.04 20.22 -12.25
N LEU A 263 -15.94 19.99 -11.29
CA LEU A 263 -16.23 18.66 -10.76
C LEU A 263 -16.82 17.75 -11.84
N ARG A 264 -17.77 18.26 -12.63
CA ARG A 264 -18.36 17.55 -13.77
C ARG A 264 -17.31 17.15 -14.80
N GLN A 265 -16.41 18.07 -15.18
CA GLN A 265 -15.33 17.74 -16.12
C GLN A 265 -14.39 16.66 -15.59
N LYS A 266 -13.97 16.73 -14.31
CA LYS A 266 -13.08 15.71 -13.73
C LYS A 266 -13.73 14.34 -13.62
N VAL A 267 -15.02 14.26 -13.28
CA VAL A 267 -15.73 12.99 -13.13
C VAL A 267 -15.97 12.34 -14.50
N LEU A 268 -16.39 13.11 -15.51
CA LEU A 268 -16.70 12.59 -16.85
C LEU A 268 -15.45 12.25 -17.68
N LYS A 269 -14.30 12.91 -17.43
CA LYS A 269 -13.04 12.64 -18.14
C LYS A 269 -12.13 11.60 -17.46
N ALA A 270 -12.48 11.15 -16.25
CA ALA A 270 -11.72 10.14 -15.50
C ALA A 270 -12.36 8.74 -15.56
N GLY A 271 -13.28 8.53 -16.51
CA GLY A 271 -13.88 7.24 -16.85
C GLY A 271 -13.08 6.52 -17.91
#